data_AF-A0A2L0ERC3-F1
#
_entry.id   AF-A0A2L0ERC3-F1
#
_cell.length_a   1.000
_cell.length_b   1.000
_cell.length_c   1.000
_cell.angle_alpha   90.00
_cell.angle_beta   90.00
_cell.angle_gamma   90.00
#
_symmetry.space_group_name_H-M   'P 1'
#
loop_
_entity.id
_entity.type
_entity.pdbx_description
1 polymer ?
#
loop_
_entity_poly.entity_id
_entity_poly.type
_entity_poly.pdbx_seq_one_letter_code
_entity_poly.pdbx_strand_id
1 'polypeptide(L)'
;MTRARRSALAAAAALVALGGGGCSPPDEIVVAVPTDLSLPDDLDTLQIQVFEGGRPRFSAAYERLGEDDAGTLLPATIGFYSATGGDDPLRIQVTGRTGGELGAVRILREAATRIPKNRIVLLAMPLNFLCDGSGRDDGEGGVENARCGEGQTCVAGACASSEVDSSALPDYSVRDVYGGGTGDGDGDCFDVPACFQDAAPAEVDAAACTVAAPGGATLNVALALPSEDGICGDGRCLVALDAGSDDGFRADGEQIQLPPAVCEQMAGGKIEGVVTAPVTAACAQKTAGLPTCGPWSASGSKAR
;
A
#
# COMPACT_ATOMS: atom_id res chain seq x y z
N MET A 1 -93.26 -13.73 1.12
CA MET A 1 -92.91 -13.97 2.54
C MET A 1 -91.59 -14.76 2.50
N THR A 2 -90.42 -14.33 2.96
CA THR A 2 -90.07 -13.58 4.18
C THR A 2 -88.64 -13.00 4.04
N ARG A 3 -88.50 -11.74 4.44
CA ARG A 3 -87.34 -10.89 4.82
C ARG A 3 -85.87 -11.36 4.64
N ALA A 4 -85.12 -10.51 3.91
CA ALA A 4 -84.00 -9.64 4.34
C ALA A 4 -82.79 -10.23 5.12
N ARG A 5 -81.56 -9.89 4.68
CA ARG A 5 -80.70 -8.87 5.33
C ARG A 5 -79.40 -8.62 4.56
N ARG A 6 -79.02 -7.33 4.51
CA ARG A 6 -77.77 -6.75 4.00
C ARG A 6 -76.62 -7.07 4.96
N SER A 7 -75.41 -7.26 4.44
CA SER A 7 -74.16 -6.91 5.13
C SER A 7 -73.07 -6.67 4.09
N ALA A 8 -72.62 -5.41 4.01
CA ALA A 8 -71.45 -4.99 3.25
C ALA A 8 -70.20 -5.29 4.07
N LEU A 9 -69.16 -5.85 3.44
CA LEU A 9 -67.83 -5.96 4.00
C LEU A 9 -66.85 -5.24 3.07
N ALA A 10 -66.32 -4.14 3.58
CA ALA A 10 -65.23 -3.39 2.97
C ALA A 10 -63.93 -4.19 3.12
N ALA A 11 -63.24 -4.49 2.01
CA ALA A 11 -61.91 -5.06 2.03
C ALA A 11 -60.89 -3.92 2.14
N ALA A 12 -60.24 -3.83 3.29
CA ALA A 12 -59.10 -2.93 3.51
C ALA A 12 -57.87 -3.48 2.78
N ALA A 13 -57.26 -2.64 1.94
CA ALA A 13 -55.98 -2.91 1.32
C ALA A 13 -54.86 -2.74 2.37
N ALA A 14 -54.18 -3.83 2.71
CA ALA A 14 -52.94 -3.79 3.48
C ALA A 14 -51.77 -3.57 2.49
N LEU A 15 -51.25 -2.34 2.44
CA LEU A 15 -49.92 -2.08 1.89
C LEU A 15 -48.90 -2.69 2.86
N VAL A 16 -48.29 -3.81 2.46
CA VAL A 16 -47.06 -4.30 3.07
C VAL A 16 -45.92 -3.45 2.51
N ALA A 17 -45.52 -2.44 3.26
CA ALA A 17 -44.24 -1.76 3.04
C ALA A 17 -43.12 -2.74 3.41
N LEU A 18 -42.49 -3.35 2.41
CA LEU A 18 -41.22 -4.03 2.55
C LEU A 18 -40.17 -2.97 2.94
N GLY A 19 -39.97 -2.81 4.25
CA GLY A 19 -38.83 -2.05 4.77
C GLY A 19 -37.56 -2.76 4.31
N GLY A 20 -36.82 -2.14 3.40
CA GLY A 20 -35.46 -2.55 3.09
C GLY A 20 -34.62 -2.39 4.34
N GLY A 21 -34.42 -3.49 5.08
CA GLY A 21 -33.34 -3.58 6.05
C GLY A 21 -32.04 -3.50 5.28
N GLY A 22 -31.54 -2.29 5.07
CA GLY A 22 -30.20 -2.09 4.54
C GLY A 22 -29.24 -2.71 5.54
N CYS A 23 -28.56 -3.79 5.15
CA CYS A 23 -27.39 -4.24 5.88
C CYS A 23 -26.42 -3.06 5.93
N SER A 24 -26.09 -2.58 7.14
CA SER A 24 -24.95 -1.68 7.30
C SER A 24 -23.71 -2.36 6.70
N PRO A 25 -22.80 -1.62 6.06
CA PRO A 25 -21.51 -2.15 5.66
C PRO A 25 -20.82 -2.80 6.86
N PRO A 26 -20.06 -3.90 6.66
CA PRO A 26 -19.33 -4.52 7.75
C PRO A 26 -18.30 -3.55 8.33
N ASP A 27 -18.01 -3.71 9.61
CA ASP A 27 -16.95 -3.03 10.33
C ASP A 27 -15.62 -3.69 9.97
N GLU A 28 -14.88 -3.13 9.02
CA GLU A 28 -13.71 -3.81 8.44
C GLU A 28 -12.56 -2.85 8.09
N ILE A 29 -11.34 -3.31 8.34
CA ILE A 29 -10.11 -2.76 7.76
C ILE A 29 -9.57 -3.77 6.75
N VAL A 30 -9.36 -3.32 5.52
CA VAL A 30 -8.57 -4.05 4.53
C VAL A 30 -7.15 -3.50 4.56
N VAL A 31 -6.20 -4.34 4.96
CA VAL A 31 -4.77 -4.03 4.90
C VAL A 31 -4.28 -4.35 3.49
N ALA A 32 -3.68 -3.37 2.82
CA ALA A 32 -3.03 -3.58 1.51
C ALA A 32 -1.51 -3.40 1.65
N VAL A 33 -0.75 -4.37 1.14
CA VAL A 33 0.71 -4.36 1.21
C VAL A 33 1.31 -4.33 -0.20
N PRO A 34 1.53 -3.14 -0.77
CA PRO A 34 2.35 -2.99 -1.98
C PRO A 34 3.84 -2.89 -1.61
N THR A 35 4.70 -2.91 -2.64
CA THR A 35 6.13 -2.61 -2.53
C THR A 35 6.63 -1.88 -3.77
N ASP A 36 7.66 -1.07 -3.60
CA ASP A 36 8.40 -0.40 -4.67
C ASP A 36 9.71 -1.15 -5.06
N LEU A 37 9.93 -2.31 -4.45
CA LEU A 37 11.07 -3.19 -4.65
C LEU A 37 10.78 -4.32 -5.66
N SER A 38 11.83 -4.97 -6.14
CA SER A 38 11.77 -6.14 -7.00
C SER A 38 11.69 -7.44 -6.20
N LEU A 39 10.90 -8.42 -6.68
CA LEU A 39 10.78 -9.73 -6.03
C LEU A 39 11.22 -10.83 -7.00
N PRO A 40 11.95 -11.87 -6.55
CA PRO A 40 12.38 -12.14 -5.18
C PRO A 40 13.62 -11.38 -4.70
N ASP A 41 14.30 -10.65 -5.59
CA ASP A 41 15.68 -10.20 -5.37
C ASP A 41 15.83 -9.29 -4.13
N ASP A 42 14.89 -8.36 -3.92
CA ASP A 42 14.92 -7.49 -2.75
C ASP A 42 14.23 -8.09 -1.52
N LEU A 43 13.14 -8.83 -1.73
CA LEU A 43 12.32 -9.48 -0.71
C LEU A 43 11.75 -10.78 -1.29
N ASP A 44 11.88 -11.88 -0.57
CA ASP A 44 11.30 -13.17 -0.97
C ASP A 44 10.16 -13.62 -0.07
N THR A 45 9.93 -12.91 1.06
CA THR A 45 8.95 -13.30 2.06
C THR A 45 8.22 -12.09 2.62
N LEU A 46 6.89 -12.16 2.63
CA LEU A 46 6.00 -11.24 3.32
C LEU A 46 5.49 -11.90 4.60
N GLN A 47 5.70 -11.28 5.75
CA GLN A 47 5.11 -11.71 7.02
C GLN A 47 4.14 -10.64 7.53
N ILE A 48 2.93 -11.06 7.88
CA ILE A 48 1.89 -10.18 8.46
C ILE A 48 1.48 -10.74 9.82
N GLN A 49 1.59 -9.90 10.84
CA GLN A 49 1.17 -10.21 12.19
C GLN A 49 0.18 -9.17 12.68
N VAL A 50 -0.96 -9.62 13.22
CA VAL A 50 -1.99 -8.74 13.77
C VAL A 50 -2.28 -9.13 15.20
N PHE A 51 -2.30 -8.12 16.07
CA PHE A 51 -2.53 -8.25 17.48
C PHE A 51 -3.77 -7.47 17.89
N GLU A 52 -4.57 -8.04 18.78
CA GLU A 52 -5.74 -7.39 19.38
C GLU A 52 -5.56 -7.39 20.90
N GLY A 53 -5.52 -6.21 21.51
CA GLY A 53 -5.24 -6.08 22.95
C GLY A 53 -3.93 -6.73 23.39
N GLY A 54 -2.90 -6.71 22.53
CA GLY A 54 -1.59 -7.32 22.78
C GLY A 54 -1.51 -8.83 22.56
N ARG A 55 -2.59 -9.48 22.12
CA ARG A 55 -2.61 -10.93 21.82
C ARG A 55 -2.55 -11.16 20.31
N PRO A 56 -1.75 -12.12 19.81
CA PRO A 56 -1.73 -12.44 18.39
C PRO A 56 -3.10 -12.99 17.97
N ARG A 57 -3.70 -12.36 16.97
CA ARG A 57 -4.97 -12.76 16.33
C ARG A 57 -4.72 -13.40 14.97
N PHE A 58 -3.67 -12.96 14.28
CA PHE A 58 -3.28 -13.47 12.98
C PHE A 58 -1.75 -13.44 12.86
N SER A 59 -1.18 -14.48 12.26
CA SER A 59 0.22 -14.54 11.87
C SER A 59 0.33 -15.43 10.64
N ALA A 60 0.87 -14.90 9.56
CA ALA A 60 1.13 -15.65 8.34
C ALA A 60 2.42 -15.15 7.68
N ALA A 61 3.17 -16.08 7.11
CA ALA A 61 4.29 -15.83 6.21
C ALA A 61 3.94 -16.35 4.82
N TYR A 62 4.18 -15.52 3.80
CA TYR A 62 4.02 -15.85 2.39
C TYR A 62 5.41 -15.82 1.76
N GLU A 63 5.96 -17.00 1.54
CA GLU A 63 7.31 -17.19 1.00
C GLU A 63 7.31 -17.21 -0.54
N ARG A 64 8.52 -17.17 -1.11
CA ARG A 64 8.81 -17.33 -2.55
C ARG A 64 8.12 -16.28 -3.41
N LEU A 65 8.03 -15.06 -2.89
CA LEU A 65 7.46 -13.93 -3.62
C LEU A 65 8.18 -13.72 -4.96
N GLY A 66 7.43 -13.58 -6.05
CA GLY A 66 8.00 -13.42 -7.40
C GLY A 66 8.39 -14.71 -8.11
N GLU A 67 8.20 -15.87 -7.48
CA GLU A 67 8.32 -17.18 -8.14
C GLU A 67 6.97 -17.67 -8.71
N ASP A 68 7.01 -18.64 -9.63
CA ASP A 68 5.80 -19.17 -10.31
C ASP A 68 4.79 -19.82 -9.34
N ASP A 69 5.24 -20.29 -8.18
CA ASP A 69 4.45 -20.88 -7.10
C ASP A 69 4.52 -20.05 -5.80
N ALA A 70 4.65 -18.73 -5.94
CA ALA A 70 4.63 -17.78 -4.83
C ALA A 70 3.43 -17.99 -3.89
N GLY A 71 3.67 -17.81 -2.59
CA GLY A 71 2.60 -17.89 -1.58
C GLY A 71 1.55 -16.78 -1.71
N THR A 72 1.89 -15.65 -2.34
CA THR A 72 0.97 -14.55 -2.70
C THR A 72 1.58 -13.67 -3.79
N LEU A 73 0.72 -12.90 -4.46
CA LEU A 73 1.10 -11.76 -5.31
C LEU A 73 0.97 -10.44 -4.54
N LEU A 74 1.70 -9.41 -4.97
CA LEU A 74 1.62 -8.05 -4.40
C LEU A 74 0.98 -7.05 -5.38
N PRO A 75 0.12 -6.11 -4.92
CA PRO A 75 -0.23 -5.87 -3.53
C PRO A 75 -1.07 -7.00 -2.92
N ALA A 76 -0.70 -7.47 -1.72
CA ALA A 76 -1.52 -8.44 -0.99
C ALA A 76 -2.60 -7.69 -0.19
N THR A 77 -3.83 -8.22 -0.14
CA THR A 77 -4.90 -7.65 0.70
C THR A 77 -5.43 -8.66 1.72
N ILE A 78 -5.64 -8.21 2.96
CA ILE A 78 -6.23 -9.02 4.03
C ILE A 78 -7.25 -8.18 4.81
N GLY A 79 -8.47 -8.68 4.93
CA GLY A 79 -9.56 -8.07 5.67
C GLY A 79 -9.59 -8.49 7.14
N PHE A 80 -9.75 -7.52 8.05
CA PHE A 80 -9.97 -7.74 9.47
C PHE A 80 -11.28 -7.08 9.90
N TYR A 81 -12.23 -7.90 10.31
CA TYR A 81 -13.56 -7.46 10.71
C TYR A 81 -13.76 -7.48 12.22
N SER A 82 -14.65 -6.61 12.72
CA SER A 82 -15.11 -6.64 14.10
C SER A 82 -16.26 -7.62 14.28
N ALA A 83 -16.19 -8.45 15.32
CA ALA A 83 -17.32 -9.30 15.74
C ALA A 83 -18.23 -8.60 16.77
N THR A 84 -17.81 -7.44 17.28
CA THR A 84 -18.35 -6.75 18.46
C THR A 84 -18.92 -5.36 18.15
N GLY A 85 -18.88 -4.92 16.88
CA GLY A 85 -19.48 -3.67 16.43
C GLY A 85 -18.48 -2.50 16.28
N GLY A 86 -17.24 -2.80 15.89
CA GLY A 86 -16.15 -1.86 15.64
C GLY A 86 -15.41 -1.41 16.91
N ASP A 87 -14.52 -0.44 16.75
CA ASP A 87 -13.58 0.11 17.75
C ASP A 87 -12.55 -0.87 18.32
N ASP A 88 -12.53 -2.13 17.86
CA ASP A 88 -11.56 -3.13 18.29
C ASP A 88 -10.12 -2.63 17.98
N PRO A 89 -9.24 -2.55 18.98
CA PRO A 89 -7.89 -2.06 18.79
C PRO A 89 -7.02 -3.11 18.08
N LEU A 90 -6.44 -2.73 16.95
CA LEU A 90 -5.51 -3.55 16.19
C LEU A 90 -4.11 -2.94 16.21
N ARG A 91 -3.11 -3.78 16.42
CA ARG A 91 -1.71 -3.50 16.08
C ARG A 91 -1.31 -4.43 14.95
N ILE A 92 -0.85 -3.89 13.85
CA ILE A 92 -0.49 -4.62 12.63
C ILE A 92 1.00 -4.41 12.40
N GLN A 93 1.71 -5.50 12.13
CA GLN A 93 3.10 -5.50 11.70
C GLN A 93 3.17 -6.18 10.33
N VAL A 94 3.77 -5.49 9.38
CA VAL A 94 4.05 -5.97 8.03
C VAL A 94 5.55 -5.99 7.86
N THR A 95 6.09 -7.13 7.48
CA THR A 95 7.52 -7.38 7.43
C THR A 95 7.92 -7.95 6.08
N GLY A 96 8.95 -7.38 5.48
CA GLY A 96 9.65 -7.95 4.33
C GLY A 96 10.95 -8.62 4.77
N ARG A 97 11.19 -9.86 4.30
CA ARG A 97 12.41 -10.63 4.60
C ARG A 97 13.10 -11.12 3.33
N THR A 98 14.37 -11.49 3.47
CA THR A 98 15.16 -12.23 2.48
C THR A 98 15.73 -13.52 3.08
N GLY A 99 15.72 -14.61 2.33
CA GLY A 99 16.14 -15.93 2.79
C GLY A 99 15.03 -16.74 3.46
N GLY A 100 13.76 -16.49 3.11
CA GLY A 100 12.60 -17.23 3.64
C GLY A 100 12.07 -16.73 4.98
N GLU A 101 11.16 -17.49 5.60
CA GLU A 101 10.50 -17.13 6.87
C GLU A 101 11.49 -16.88 8.02
N LEU A 102 12.59 -17.64 8.07
CA LEU A 102 13.66 -17.50 9.06
C LEU A 102 14.82 -16.60 8.58
N GLY A 103 14.63 -15.97 7.43
CA GLY A 103 15.59 -15.09 6.81
C GLY A 103 15.77 -13.74 7.51
N ALA A 104 16.66 -12.92 6.97
CA ALA A 104 16.94 -11.60 7.48
C ALA A 104 15.72 -10.68 7.31
N VAL A 105 15.31 -10.02 8.39
CA VAL A 105 14.32 -8.95 8.30
C VAL A 105 14.97 -7.73 7.64
N ARG A 106 14.41 -7.24 6.53
CA ARG A 106 14.86 -6.00 5.89
C ARG A 106 14.00 -4.82 6.29
N ILE A 107 12.68 -4.95 6.18
CA ILE A 107 11.73 -3.85 6.37
C ILE A 107 10.66 -4.28 7.37
N LEU A 108 10.41 -3.42 8.35
CA LEU A 108 9.25 -3.45 9.24
C LEU A 108 8.43 -2.17 9.06
N ARG A 109 7.13 -2.35 8.84
CA ARG A 109 6.09 -1.30 8.88
C ARG A 109 5.05 -1.69 9.92
N GLU A 110 4.70 -0.74 10.78
CA GLU A 110 3.76 -0.97 11.87
C GLU A 110 2.61 0.02 11.80
N ALA A 111 1.43 -0.40 12.25
CA ALA A 111 0.28 0.47 12.43
C ALA A 111 -0.49 0.06 13.69
N ALA A 112 -0.90 1.04 14.48
CA ALA A 112 -1.85 0.89 15.57
C ALA A 112 -3.11 1.67 15.20
N THR A 113 -4.26 1.00 15.17
CA THR A 113 -5.52 1.60 14.74
C THR A 113 -6.72 0.88 15.35
N ARG A 114 -7.93 1.25 14.95
CA ARG A 114 -9.18 0.64 15.40
C ARG A 114 -10.03 0.27 14.21
N ILE A 115 -10.73 -0.86 14.29
CA ILE A 115 -11.69 -1.23 13.24
C ILE A 115 -12.81 -0.17 13.20
N PRO A 116 -13.06 0.48 12.04
CA PRO A 116 -14.06 1.53 11.94
C PRO A 116 -15.48 0.95 12.10
N LYS A 117 -16.45 1.84 12.31
CA LYS A 117 -17.87 1.47 12.37
C LYS A 117 -18.60 1.78 11.08
N ASN A 118 -19.44 0.85 10.64
CA ASN A 118 -20.34 0.90 9.50
C ASN A 118 -19.65 1.24 8.17
N ARG A 119 -18.40 0.83 7.98
CA ARG A 119 -17.63 1.04 6.75
C ARG A 119 -16.44 0.10 6.65
N ILE A 120 -16.03 -0.13 5.41
CA ILE A 120 -14.82 -0.86 5.05
C ILE A 120 -13.78 0.18 4.65
N VAL A 121 -12.65 0.24 5.34
CA VAL A 121 -11.58 1.21 5.04
C VAL A 121 -10.32 0.52 4.55
N LEU A 122 -9.54 1.24 3.75
CA LEU A 122 -8.24 0.80 3.27
C LEU A 122 -7.13 1.35 4.18
N LEU A 123 -6.31 0.43 4.71
CA LEU A 123 -5.04 0.75 5.35
C LEU A 123 -3.90 0.27 4.46
N ALA A 124 -3.25 1.20 3.76
CA ALA A 124 -2.03 0.89 3.00
C ALA A 124 -0.83 0.79 3.96
N MET A 125 -0.09 -0.32 3.87
CA MET A 125 1.14 -0.57 4.63
C MET A 125 2.26 -0.97 3.68
N PRO A 126 2.77 -0.02 2.86
CA PRO A 126 3.76 -0.32 1.85
C PRO A 126 5.11 -0.73 2.46
N LEU A 127 5.78 -1.69 1.82
CA LEU A 127 7.17 -2.04 2.09
C LEU A 127 8.07 -1.27 1.11
N ASN A 128 8.58 -0.13 1.56
CA ASN A 128 9.33 0.81 0.71
C ASN A 128 10.85 0.69 0.90
N PHE A 129 11.61 0.83 -0.20
CA PHE A 129 13.07 0.90 -0.20
C PHE A 129 13.63 1.90 0.82
N LEU A 130 13.01 3.08 0.95
CA LEU A 130 13.46 4.11 1.89
C LEU A 130 13.45 3.65 3.36
N CYS A 131 12.71 2.58 3.65
CA CYS A 131 12.62 1.93 4.95
C CYS A 131 13.48 0.67 5.09
N ASP A 132 14.36 0.37 4.12
CA ASP A 132 15.35 -0.69 4.24
C ASP A 132 16.20 -0.53 5.52
N GLY A 133 16.31 -1.62 6.27
CA GLY A 133 16.94 -1.70 7.57
C GLY A 133 16.07 -1.24 8.74
N SER A 134 14.76 -1.03 8.55
CA SER A 134 13.86 -0.64 9.65
C SER A 134 13.48 -1.78 10.58
N GLY A 135 13.60 -3.03 10.14
CA GLY A 135 13.27 -4.20 10.94
C GLY A 135 14.50 -5.02 11.34
N ARG A 136 14.39 -5.73 12.46
CA ARG A 136 15.34 -6.78 12.88
C ARG A 136 14.59 -7.90 13.62
N ASP A 137 15.16 -9.09 13.59
CA ASP A 137 14.69 -10.22 14.39
C ASP A 137 14.97 -9.97 15.88
N ASP A 138 14.01 -10.27 16.75
CA ASP A 138 14.17 -10.10 18.21
C ASP A 138 14.82 -11.32 18.90
N GLY A 139 15.11 -12.39 18.15
CA GLY A 139 15.70 -13.63 18.64
C GLY A 139 14.71 -14.62 19.26
N GLU A 140 13.44 -14.26 19.38
CA GLU A 140 12.35 -15.10 19.91
C GLU A 140 11.30 -15.42 18.82
N GLY A 141 11.63 -15.14 17.56
CA GLY A 141 10.75 -15.32 16.41
C GLY A 141 9.78 -14.16 16.17
N GLY A 142 9.94 -13.06 16.93
CA GLY A 142 9.27 -11.80 16.66
C GLY A 142 10.15 -10.84 15.86
N VAL A 143 9.57 -9.68 15.56
CA VAL A 143 10.23 -8.64 14.78
C VAL A 143 10.09 -7.33 15.54
N GLU A 144 11.23 -6.65 15.72
CA GLU A 144 11.29 -5.36 16.39
C GLU A 144 11.80 -4.26 15.46
N ASN A 145 11.46 -3.02 15.80
CA ASN A 145 11.89 -1.86 15.07
C ASN A 145 13.37 -1.56 15.36
N ALA A 146 14.20 -1.59 14.33
CA ALA A 146 15.63 -1.34 14.44
C ALA A 146 15.99 0.15 14.33
N ARG A 147 15.06 1.00 13.88
CA ARG A 147 15.35 2.38 13.45
C ARG A 147 14.58 3.44 14.23
N CYS A 148 13.31 3.21 14.50
CA CYS A 148 12.40 4.18 15.10
C CYS A 148 12.13 3.86 16.57
N GLY A 149 11.79 4.90 17.35
CA GLY A 149 11.46 4.75 18.76
C GLY A 149 10.13 4.02 19.00
N GLU A 150 9.84 3.75 20.26
CA GLU A 150 8.56 3.14 20.69
C GLU A 150 7.36 3.95 20.16
N GLY A 151 6.35 3.25 19.65
CA GLY A 151 5.15 3.86 19.07
C GLY A 151 5.38 4.52 17.70
N GLN A 152 6.58 4.42 17.14
CA GLN A 152 6.92 4.94 15.81
C GLN A 152 7.26 3.82 14.84
N THR A 153 7.23 4.16 13.56
CA THR A 153 7.53 3.25 12.45
C THR A 153 8.13 4.02 11.29
N CYS A 154 8.77 3.31 10.36
CA CYS A 154 9.34 3.94 9.19
C CYS A 154 8.26 4.22 8.14
N VAL A 155 8.21 5.46 7.66
CA VAL A 155 7.28 5.98 6.66
C VAL A 155 8.10 6.81 5.68
N ALA A 156 8.27 6.31 4.44
CA ALA A 156 9.18 6.86 3.43
C ALA A 156 10.56 7.28 3.96
N GLY A 157 11.15 6.42 4.79
CA GLY A 157 12.49 6.61 5.34
C GLY A 157 12.59 7.57 6.51
N ALA A 158 11.48 8.11 7.02
CA ALA A 158 11.45 8.90 8.25
C ALA A 158 10.67 8.15 9.34
N CYS A 159 11.02 8.41 10.61
CA CYS A 159 10.24 7.87 11.72
C CYS A 159 9.00 8.72 11.96
N ALA A 160 7.83 8.10 11.81
CA ALA A 160 6.53 8.71 12.05
C ALA A 160 5.73 7.89 13.07
N SER A 161 4.62 8.44 13.55
CA SER A 161 3.71 7.72 14.44
C SER A 161 3.22 6.42 13.79
N SER A 162 3.18 5.34 14.57
CA SER A 162 2.49 4.11 14.17
C SER A 162 0.98 4.22 14.37
N GLU A 163 0.49 5.16 15.19
CA GLU A 163 -0.94 5.41 15.38
C GLU A 163 -1.57 5.98 14.10
N VAL A 164 -2.63 5.33 13.63
CA VAL A 164 -3.40 5.71 12.44
C VAL A 164 -4.85 5.92 12.83
N ASP A 165 -5.37 7.12 12.58
CA ASP A 165 -6.79 7.43 12.79
C ASP A 165 -7.66 6.75 11.73
N SER A 166 -8.33 5.67 12.13
CA SER A 166 -9.25 4.91 11.28
C SER A 166 -10.37 5.76 10.66
N SER A 167 -10.75 6.89 11.28
CA SER A 167 -11.79 7.76 10.75
C SER A 167 -11.33 8.57 9.53
N ALA A 168 -10.01 8.81 9.44
CA ALA A 168 -9.37 9.51 8.33
C ALA A 168 -8.99 8.57 7.17
N LEU A 169 -9.11 7.25 7.35
CA LEU A 169 -8.82 6.29 6.28
C LEU A 169 -9.88 6.37 5.16
N PRO A 170 -9.45 6.24 3.90
CA PRO A 170 -10.37 6.19 2.76
C PRO A 170 -11.20 4.92 2.81
N ASP A 171 -12.38 4.96 2.19
CA ASP A 171 -13.17 3.75 1.96
C ASP A 171 -12.40 2.79 1.05
N TYR A 172 -12.49 1.50 1.35
CA TYR A 172 -11.85 0.48 0.53
C TYR A 172 -12.54 0.36 -0.83
N SER A 173 -11.71 0.36 -1.87
CA SER A 173 -12.08 0.04 -3.24
C SER A 173 -10.98 -0.84 -3.82
N VAL A 174 -11.37 -2.01 -4.37
CA VAL A 174 -10.45 -2.93 -5.04
C VAL A 174 -9.64 -2.23 -6.14
N ARG A 175 -10.25 -1.24 -6.81
CA ARG A 175 -9.64 -0.47 -7.89
C ARG A 175 -8.48 0.40 -7.41
N ASP A 176 -8.51 0.82 -6.15
CA ASP A 176 -7.52 1.71 -5.56
C ASP A 176 -6.29 0.94 -5.04
N VAL A 177 -6.33 -0.40 -5.09
CA VAL A 177 -5.21 -1.28 -4.76
C VAL A 177 -4.64 -1.89 -6.03
N TYR A 178 -5.51 -2.35 -6.93
CA TYR A 178 -5.12 -3.18 -8.06
C TYR A 178 -5.08 -2.46 -9.41
N GLY A 179 -4.79 -1.15 -9.43
CA GLY A 179 -4.73 -0.40 -10.70
C GLY A 179 -6.03 -0.46 -11.49
N GLY A 180 -7.17 -0.48 -10.81
CA GLY A 180 -8.48 -0.64 -11.45
C GLY A 180 -8.91 -2.09 -11.74
N GLY A 181 -8.07 -3.08 -11.47
CA GLY A 181 -8.37 -4.51 -11.59
C GLY A 181 -9.06 -5.12 -10.38
N THR A 182 -9.04 -6.45 -10.33
CA THR A 182 -9.67 -7.29 -9.30
C THR A 182 -8.67 -8.00 -8.39
N GLY A 183 -7.37 -7.96 -8.73
CA GLY A 183 -6.30 -8.68 -8.02
C GLY A 183 -5.90 -10.00 -8.67
N ASP A 184 -6.48 -10.32 -9.84
CA ASP A 184 -6.21 -11.52 -10.62
C ASP A 184 -5.29 -11.25 -11.83
N GLY A 185 -4.48 -10.18 -11.78
CA GLY A 185 -3.58 -9.80 -12.87
C GLY A 185 -4.27 -9.08 -14.05
N ASP A 186 -5.45 -8.51 -13.83
CA ASP A 186 -6.29 -7.84 -14.84
C ASP A 186 -6.34 -6.29 -14.77
N GLY A 187 -5.63 -5.67 -13.84
CA GLY A 187 -5.51 -4.23 -13.64
C GLY A 187 -4.24 -3.61 -14.24
N ASP A 188 -4.22 -2.27 -14.24
CA ASP A 188 -3.06 -1.51 -14.71
C ASP A 188 -1.91 -1.56 -13.70
N CYS A 189 -0.69 -1.47 -14.19
CA CYS A 189 0.51 -1.39 -13.36
C CYS A 189 1.50 -0.38 -13.95
N PHE A 190 2.36 0.17 -13.10
CA PHE A 190 3.43 1.07 -13.49
C PHE A 190 4.68 0.28 -13.89
N ASP A 191 5.07 0.35 -15.16
CA ASP A 191 6.28 -0.34 -15.67
C ASP A 191 7.48 0.57 -15.51
N VAL A 192 8.29 0.32 -14.47
CA VAL A 192 9.41 1.19 -14.11
C VAL A 192 10.47 1.26 -15.22
N PRO A 193 11.00 0.14 -15.76
CA PRO A 193 11.94 0.20 -16.87
C PRO A 193 11.40 0.95 -18.10
N ALA A 194 10.19 0.61 -18.55
CA ALA A 194 9.64 1.23 -19.76
C ALA A 194 9.34 2.72 -19.56
N CYS A 195 8.83 3.11 -18.38
CA CYS A 195 8.46 4.49 -18.11
C CYS A 195 9.61 5.41 -17.76
N PHE A 196 10.79 4.86 -17.45
CA PHE A 196 12.01 5.62 -17.21
C PHE A 196 13.11 5.38 -18.25
N GLN A 197 12.80 4.74 -19.38
CA GLN A 197 13.74 4.49 -20.47
C GLN A 197 14.44 5.79 -20.95
N ASP A 198 13.67 6.86 -21.13
CA ASP A 198 14.16 8.18 -21.56
C ASP A 198 14.26 9.18 -20.38
N ALA A 199 14.43 8.68 -19.15
CA ALA A 199 14.43 9.52 -17.97
C ALA A 199 15.66 10.45 -17.92
N ALA A 200 15.42 11.70 -17.54
CA ALA A 200 16.47 12.69 -17.35
C ALA A 200 16.90 12.74 -15.87
N PRO A 201 18.22 12.88 -15.58
CA PRO A 201 18.68 13.25 -14.26
C PRO A 201 18.01 14.53 -13.78
N ALA A 202 17.59 14.55 -12.52
CA ALA A 202 17.04 15.73 -11.88
C ALA A 202 18.05 16.24 -10.85
N GLU A 203 18.40 17.53 -10.94
CA GLU A 203 19.22 18.18 -9.91
C GLU A 203 18.40 18.33 -8.63
N VAL A 204 18.91 17.76 -7.53
CA VAL A 204 18.28 17.81 -6.21
C VAL A 204 18.84 19.00 -5.45
N ASP A 205 17.97 19.91 -5.02
CA ASP A 205 18.29 20.89 -3.99
C ASP A 205 18.33 20.16 -2.65
N ALA A 206 19.54 19.85 -2.17
CA ALA A 206 19.72 19.12 -0.92
C ALA A 206 19.22 19.87 0.33
N ALA A 207 19.11 21.20 0.29
CA ALA A 207 18.66 22.00 1.43
C ALA A 207 17.13 21.98 1.56
N ALA A 208 16.42 22.04 0.44
CA ALA A 208 14.96 21.95 0.40
C ALA A 208 14.44 20.51 0.21
N CYS A 209 15.32 19.59 -0.18
CA CYS A 209 15.00 18.26 -0.68
C CYS A 209 13.95 18.28 -1.80
N THR A 210 14.18 19.14 -2.79
CA THR A 210 13.29 19.33 -3.94
C THR A 210 14.01 19.08 -5.26
N VAL A 211 13.23 18.80 -6.31
CA VAL A 211 13.69 18.82 -7.71
C VAL A 211 12.82 19.78 -8.52
N ALA A 212 13.36 20.31 -9.61
CA ALA A 212 12.61 21.20 -10.49
C ALA A 212 11.56 20.43 -11.33
N ALA A 213 10.39 21.04 -11.51
CA ALA A 213 9.37 20.65 -12.47
C ALA A 213 9.16 21.80 -13.48
N PRO A 214 9.98 21.90 -14.55
CA PRO A 214 9.96 23.04 -15.45
C PRO A 214 8.56 23.32 -16.01
N GLY A 215 8.09 24.56 -15.83
CA GLY A 215 6.75 24.98 -16.28
C GLY A 215 5.59 24.26 -15.60
N GLY A 216 5.82 23.65 -14.43
CA GLY A 216 4.82 22.87 -13.69
C GLY A 216 4.45 21.56 -14.37
N ALA A 217 5.38 20.98 -15.13
CA ALA A 217 5.14 19.70 -15.81
C ALA A 217 4.78 18.59 -14.81
N THR A 218 3.79 17.77 -15.17
CA THR A 218 3.49 16.54 -14.43
C THR A 218 4.51 15.47 -14.78
N LEU A 219 5.29 15.05 -13.79
CA LEU A 219 6.40 14.12 -13.96
C LEU A 219 6.19 12.86 -13.11
N ASN A 220 6.78 11.76 -13.57
CA ASN A 220 7.13 10.61 -12.75
C ASN A 220 8.51 10.82 -12.16
N VAL A 221 8.73 10.34 -10.94
CA VAL A 221 9.98 10.51 -10.19
C VAL A 221 10.47 9.14 -9.73
N ALA A 222 11.76 8.86 -9.90
CA ALA A 222 12.39 7.66 -9.38
C ALA A 222 13.75 7.95 -8.75
N LEU A 223 14.11 7.11 -7.78
CA LEU A 223 15.42 7.08 -7.15
C LEU A 223 16.32 6.13 -7.95
N ALA A 224 17.49 6.60 -8.37
CA ALA A 224 18.52 5.77 -8.97
C ALA A 224 19.42 5.20 -7.87
N LEU A 225 19.63 3.88 -7.89
CA LEU A 225 20.34 3.15 -6.83
C LEU A 225 21.69 2.62 -7.34
N PRO A 226 22.72 2.56 -6.47
CA PRO A 226 24.06 2.07 -6.81
C PRO A 226 24.16 0.54 -6.84
N SER A 227 23.18 -0.14 -6.24
CA SER A 227 23.12 -1.59 -6.03
C SER A 227 22.13 -2.25 -6.99
N GLU A 228 21.98 -3.56 -6.86
CA GLU A 228 20.92 -4.34 -7.50
C GLU A 228 19.56 -4.19 -6.79
N ASP A 229 19.45 -3.30 -5.79
CA ASP A 229 18.17 -3.06 -5.12
C ASP A 229 17.21 -2.26 -6.03
N GLY A 230 15.91 -2.53 -5.90
CA GLY A 230 14.87 -1.90 -6.70
C GLY A 230 14.68 -2.58 -8.06
N ILE A 231 13.96 -1.92 -8.97
CA ILE A 231 13.55 -2.55 -10.24
C ILE A 231 14.52 -2.20 -11.34
N CYS A 232 15.24 -3.22 -11.82
CA CYS A 232 16.34 -3.05 -12.75
C CYS A 232 15.90 -3.19 -14.22
N GLY A 233 16.44 -2.31 -15.06
CA GLY A 233 16.29 -2.31 -16.52
C GLY A 233 17.35 -1.43 -17.18
N ASP A 234 17.82 -1.79 -18.38
CA ASP A 234 18.83 -1.02 -19.14
C ASP A 234 20.09 -0.62 -18.33
N GLY A 235 20.52 -1.49 -17.41
CA GLY A 235 21.75 -1.32 -16.62
C GLY A 235 21.63 -0.35 -15.44
N ARG A 236 20.41 -0.01 -15.02
CA ARG A 236 20.11 0.82 -13.85
C ARG A 236 18.98 0.21 -13.02
N CYS A 237 19.04 0.37 -11.70
CA CYS A 237 17.97 -0.05 -10.80
C CYS A 237 17.26 1.18 -10.23
N LEU A 238 15.94 1.14 -10.23
CA LEU A 238 15.09 2.27 -9.92
C LEU A 238 13.99 1.93 -8.93
N VAL A 239 13.74 2.88 -8.03
CA VAL A 239 12.57 2.88 -7.14
C VAL A 239 11.69 4.05 -7.55
N ALA A 240 10.54 3.75 -8.17
CA ALA A 240 9.60 4.77 -8.62
C ALA A 240 8.70 5.23 -7.46
N LEU A 241 8.68 6.53 -7.19
CA LEU A 241 7.92 7.12 -6.10
C LEU A 241 6.47 7.41 -6.51
N ASP A 242 5.55 7.25 -5.56
CA ASP A 242 4.14 7.58 -5.77
C ASP A 242 3.92 9.10 -5.72
N ALA A 243 3.17 9.63 -6.68
CA ALA A 243 2.76 11.02 -6.67
C ALA A 243 1.63 11.27 -5.67
N GLY A 244 1.70 12.40 -4.98
CA GLY A 244 0.63 12.91 -4.12
C GLY A 244 0.49 12.20 -2.78
N SER A 245 1.34 11.22 -2.45
CA SER A 245 1.31 10.50 -1.18
C SER A 245 2.32 11.06 -0.17
N ASP A 246 2.08 10.80 1.12
CA ASP A 246 3.08 11.04 2.18
C ASP A 246 4.31 10.12 2.03
N ASP A 247 4.11 8.96 1.40
CA ASP A 247 5.15 7.96 1.18
C ASP A 247 5.99 8.20 -0.08
N GLY A 248 5.64 9.20 -0.88
CA GLY A 248 6.26 9.51 -2.17
C GLY A 248 6.50 11.00 -2.34
N PHE A 249 6.26 11.54 -3.53
CA PHE A 249 6.58 12.93 -3.84
C PHE A 249 5.33 13.80 -3.99
N ARG A 250 5.49 15.12 -3.81
CA ARG A 250 4.42 16.10 -4.00
C ARG A 250 4.86 17.19 -4.95
N ALA A 251 4.05 17.46 -5.96
CA ALA A 251 4.24 18.62 -6.82
C ALA A 251 3.73 19.89 -6.12
N ASP A 252 4.53 20.94 -6.14
CA ASP A 252 4.21 22.29 -5.67
C ASP A 252 4.67 23.32 -6.72
N GLY A 253 3.78 23.64 -7.65
CA GLY A 253 4.07 24.54 -8.76
C GLY A 253 5.20 24.02 -9.65
N GLU A 254 6.32 24.76 -9.69
CA GLU A 254 7.51 24.39 -10.47
C GLU A 254 8.53 23.56 -9.67
N GLN A 255 8.15 23.08 -8.49
CA GLN A 255 8.98 22.23 -7.65
C GLN A 255 8.27 20.90 -7.36
N ILE A 256 9.07 19.87 -7.14
CA ILE A 256 8.64 18.59 -6.59
C ILE A 256 9.34 18.41 -5.26
N GLN A 257 8.56 18.30 -4.19
CA GLN A 257 9.03 17.92 -2.87
C GLN A 257 9.23 16.40 -2.82
N LEU A 258 10.45 15.99 -2.49
CA LEU A 258 10.79 14.58 -2.24
C LEU A 258 10.55 14.24 -0.76
N PRO A 259 10.40 12.94 -0.41
CA PRO A 259 10.51 12.52 0.98
C PRO A 259 11.83 13.01 1.59
N PRO A 260 11.84 13.60 2.79
CA PRO A 260 13.06 14.14 3.41
C PRO A 260 14.21 13.14 3.49
N ALA A 261 13.89 11.86 3.71
CA ALA A 261 14.87 10.79 3.80
C ALA A 261 15.63 10.53 2.49
N VAL A 262 15.13 10.97 1.34
CA VAL A 262 15.84 10.83 0.05
C VAL A 262 17.17 11.57 0.12
N CYS A 263 17.17 12.83 0.56
CA CYS A 263 18.39 13.63 0.60
C CYS A 263 19.38 13.13 1.66
N GLU A 264 18.88 12.62 2.80
CA GLU A 264 19.72 11.96 3.80
C GLU A 264 20.39 10.70 3.23
N GLN A 265 19.64 9.88 2.50
CA GLN A 265 20.15 8.64 1.90
C GLN A 265 21.07 8.90 0.69
N MET A 266 20.86 9.98 -0.05
CA MET A 266 21.81 10.46 -1.06
C MET A 266 23.13 10.89 -0.43
N ALA A 267 23.09 11.66 0.67
CA ALA A 267 24.29 12.03 1.41
C ALA A 267 25.03 10.81 1.99
N GLY A 268 24.28 9.76 2.36
CA GLY A 268 24.80 8.47 2.81
C GLY A 268 25.26 7.52 1.69
N GLY A 269 25.07 7.88 0.42
CA GLY A 269 25.45 7.07 -0.73
C GLY A 269 24.56 5.85 -1.00
N LYS A 270 23.40 5.74 -0.34
CA LYS A 270 22.38 4.69 -0.63
C LYS A 270 21.59 5.00 -1.92
N ILE A 271 21.47 6.27 -2.28
CA ILE A 271 20.81 6.75 -3.49
C ILE A 271 21.84 7.52 -4.30
N GLU A 272 22.03 7.18 -5.57
CA GLU A 272 22.98 7.87 -6.45
C GLU A 272 22.41 9.17 -7.00
N GLY A 273 21.11 9.23 -7.23
CA GLY A 273 20.45 10.38 -7.79
C GLY A 273 18.94 10.23 -7.91
N VAL A 274 18.32 11.29 -8.43
CA VAL A 274 16.89 11.30 -8.77
C VAL A 274 16.78 11.46 -10.27
N VAL A 275 15.84 10.74 -10.87
CA VAL A 275 15.47 10.92 -12.27
C VAL A 275 14.00 11.23 -12.41
N THR A 276 13.67 11.94 -13.49
CA THR A 276 12.30 12.27 -13.85
C THR A 276 11.98 11.84 -15.27
N ALA A 277 10.73 11.46 -15.49
CA ALA A 277 10.21 11.12 -16.81
C ALA A 277 8.86 11.81 -17.02
N PRO A 278 8.54 12.25 -18.25
CA PRO A 278 7.25 12.88 -18.53
C PRO A 278 6.10 11.88 -18.39
N VAL A 279 4.96 12.36 -17.91
CA VAL A 279 3.71 11.59 -17.97
C VAL A 279 3.23 11.52 -19.41
N THR A 280 2.91 10.32 -19.88
CA THR A 280 2.39 10.07 -21.23
C THR A 280 1.18 9.12 -21.17
N ALA A 281 0.53 8.88 -22.32
CA ALA A 281 -0.53 7.88 -22.38
C ALA A 281 -0.05 6.45 -22.07
N ALA A 282 1.22 6.13 -22.33
CA ALA A 282 1.81 4.83 -22.02
C ALA A 282 2.36 4.74 -20.59
N CYS A 283 2.62 5.90 -19.98
CA CYS A 283 3.21 6.05 -18.66
C CYS A 283 2.44 7.12 -17.90
N ALA A 284 1.30 6.72 -17.35
CA ALA A 284 0.52 7.54 -16.42
C ALA A 284 1.39 7.95 -15.23
N GLN A 285 0.94 8.94 -14.47
CA GLN A 285 1.64 9.29 -13.23
C GLN A 285 1.51 8.14 -12.24
N LYS A 286 2.63 7.69 -11.66
CA LYS A 286 2.61 6.67 -10.61
C LYS A 286 1.88 7.20 -9.39
N THR A 287 1.00 6.40 -8.81
CA THR A 287 0.25 6.71 -7.58
C THR A 287 0.18 5.44 -6.73
N ALA A 288 -0.22 5.58 -5.47
CA ALA A 288 -0.40 4.44 -4.56
C ALA A 288 -1.37 3.37 -5.11
N GLY A 289 -2.37 3.78 -5.90
CA GLY A 289 -3.32 2.87 -6.54
C GLY A 289 -2.88 2.30 -7.88
N LEU A 290 -1.69 2.71 -8.38
CA LEU A 290 -1.06 2.15 -9.57
C LEU A 290 0.24 1.43 -9.15
N PRO A 291 0.12 0.15 -8.71
CA PRO A 291 1.26 -0.59 -8.21
C PRO A 291 2.20 -0.95 -9.35
N THR A 292 3.40 -1.39 -8.99
CA THR A 292 4.44 -1.68 -9.96
C THR A 292 4.19 -2.98 -10.72
N CYS A 293 4.57 -3.00 -11.99
CA CYS A 293 4.53 -4.21 -12.80
C CYS A 293 5.62 -5.19 -12.38
N GLY A 294 5.31 -6.49 -12.44
CA GLY A 294 6.29 -7.56 -12.26
C GLY A 294 5.61 -8.92 -12.30
N PRO A 295 6.37 -10.03 -12.42
CA PRO A 295 5.84 -11.39 -12.27
C PRO A 295 5.11 -11.62 -10.95
N TRP A 296 5.47 -10.87 -9.92
CA TRP A 296 4.84 -10.88 -8.60
C TRP A 296 3.56 -10.02 -8.49
N SER A 297 3.18 -9.28 -9.54
CA SER A 297 2.14 -8.26 -9.43
C SER A 297 0.73 -8.85 -9.51
N ALA A 298 -0.11 -8.54 -8.53
CA ALA A 298 -1.52 -8.90 -8.49
C ALA A 298 -2.40 -8.00 -9.38
N SER A 299 -1.93 -6.81 -9.76
CA SER A 299 -2.66 -5.95 -10.69
C SER A 299 -2.47 -6.43 -12.10
N GLY A 300 -1.23 -6.53 -12.57
CA GLY A 300 -0.96 -6.95 -13.93
C GLY A 300 0.52 -7.16 -14.12
N SER A 301 0.88 -8.14 -14.94
CA SER A 301 2.20 -8.25 -15.51
C SER A 301 2.18 -7.50 -16.83
N LYS A 302 2.96 -6.42 -17.02
CA LYS A 302 3.24 -6.04 -18.41
C LYS A 302 3.97 -7.21 -19.07
N ALA A 303 3.44 -7.61 -20.21
CA ALA A 303 3.86 -8.77 -20.96
C ALA A 303 5.33 -8.64 -21.40
N ARG A 304 6.05 -9.76 -21.31
CA ARG A 304 7.38 -9.96 -21.91
C ARG A 304 7.43 -9.54 -23.38
#